data_AF-A0A2M7Y8K5-F1
#
_entry.id   AF-A0A2M7Y8K5-F1
#
_cell.length_a   1.000
_cell.length_b   1.000
_cell.length_c   1.000
_cell.angle_alpha   90.00
_cell.angle_beta   90.00
_cell.angle_gamma   90.00
#
_symmetry.space_group_name_H-M   'P 1'
#
loop_
_entity.id
_entity.type
_entity.pdbx_description
1 polymer ?
#
loop_
_entity_poly.entity_id
_entity_poly.type
_entity_poly.pdbx_seq_one_letter_code
_entity_poly.pdbx_strand_id
1 'polypeptide(L)'
;MTEEIGANPVLAEAVRGDFVERVHRGAWAVCAPSGAVVAAAGDVERRFLPRSAIKLFQALPMVESGAADVRRLDARRLALACASHQGSRAHAALAAAWLGEMGLGERDLMCGAQAPSD
;
A
#
# COMPACT_ATOMS: atom_id res chain seq x y z
N MET A 1 -28.09 12.43 20.82
CA MET A 1 -27.38 13.66 20.41
C MET A 1 -26.54 13.27 19.21
N THR A 2 -27.01 13.54 18.01
CA THR A 2 -26.24 13.28 16.77
C THR A 2 -25.11 14.30 16.76
N GLU A 3 -23.90 13.88 17.11
CA GLU A 3 -22.71 14.70 16.83
C GLU A 3 -22.74 15.03 15.34
N GLU A 4 -22.72 16.32 15.01
CA GLU A 4 -22.37 16.76 13.67
C GLU A 4 -21.00 16.15 13.36
N ILE A 5 -20.97 15.17 12.44
CA ILE A 5 -19.71 14.72 11.85
C ILE A 5 -19.18 15.90 11.04
N GLY A 6 -18.36 16.73 11.69
CA GLY A 6 -17.65 17.82 11.02
C GLY A 6 -16.94 17.26 9.80
N ALA A 7 -17.04 17.95 8.66
CA ALA A 7 -16.39 17.51 7.43
C ALA A 7 -14.91 17.24 7.69
N ASN A 8 -14.40 16.11 7.17
CA ASN A 8 -12.99 15.73 7.29
C ASN A 8 -12.06 16.93 7.04
N PRO A 9 -10.99 17.11 7.83
CA PRO A 9 -10.06 18.22 7.66
C PRO A 9 -9.39 18.19 6.28
N VAL A 10 -8.90 19.35 5.84
CA VAL A 10 -8.03 19.44 4.67
C VAL A 10 -6.68 18.82 5.03
N LEU A 11 -6.28 17.78 4.29
CA LEU A 11 -5.00 17.10 4.48
C LEU A 11 -3.95 17.51 3.45
N ALA A 12 -4.39 17.87 2.24
CA ALA A 12 -3.50 18.32 1.18
C ALA A 12 -4.21 19.27 0.24
N GLU A 13 -3.44 20.20 -0.30
CA GLU A 13 -3.86 21.15 -1.33
C GLU A 13 -2.95 20.98 -2.55
N ALA A 14 -3.55 20.96 -3.74
CA ALA A 14 -2.82 21.04 -4.99
C ALA A 14 -2.93 22.47 -5.51
N VAL A 15 -1.78 23.15 -5.63
CA VAL A 15 -1.69 24.56 -6.03
C VAL A 15 -1.21 24.65 -7.49
N ARG A 16 -1.86 25.50 -8.30
CA ARG A 16 -1.43 25.85 -9.66
C ARG A 16 -1.22 27.36 -9.76
N GLY A 17 0.04 27.78 -9.85
CA GLY A 17 0.40 29.19 -9.72
C GLY A 17 0.09 29.67 -8.31
N ASP A 18 -0.71 30.73 -8.19
CA ASP A 18 -1.12 31.30 -6.89
C ASP A 18 -2.52 30.83 -6.43
N PHE A 19 -3.08 29.80 -7.08
CA PHE A 19 -4.44 29.32 -6.81
C PHE A 19 -4.45 27.88 -6.27
N VAL A 20 -5.20 27.64 -5.18
CA VAL A 20 -5.50 26.29 -4.70
C VAL A 20 -6.50 25.65 -5.65
N GLU A 21 -6.00 24.83 -6.58
CA GLU A 21 -6.82 24.17 -7.60
C GLU A 21 -7.65 23.01 -7.00
N ARG A 22 -7.08 22.26 -6.05
CA ARG A 22 -7.76 21.10 -5.44
C ARG A 22 -7.49 21.02 -3.94
N VAL A 23 -8.52 20.63 -3.21
CA VAL A 23 -8.49 20.39 -1.77
C VAL A 23 -8.83 18.92 -1.51
N HIS A 24 -7.93 18.21 -0.84
CA HIS A 24 -8.10 16.82 -0.47
C HIS A 24 -8.40 16.72 1.02
N ARG A 25 -9.61 16.26 1.36
CA ARG A 25 -10.05 16.06 2.73
C ARG A 25 -9.98 14.58 3.12
N GLY A 26 -9.60 14.31 4.36
CA GLY A 26 -9.51 12.94 4.87
C GLY A 26 -9.44 12.88 6.38
N ALA A 27 -9.58 11.68 6.92
CA ALA A 27 -9.35 11.40 8.33
C ALA A 27 -7.96 10.77 8.52
N TRP A 28 -7.35 10.98 9.68
CA TRP A 28 -6.07 10.36 10.04
C TRP A 28 -6.04 10.01 11.52
N ALA A 29 -5.27 8.97 11.85
CA ALA A 29 -4.96 8.57 13.21
C ALA A 29 -3.47 8.21 13.32
N VAL A 30 -2.85 8.56 14.44
CA VAL A 30 -1.52 8.12 14.84
C VAL A 30 -1.70 7.15 16.00
N CYS A 31 -1.23 5.91 15.84
CA CYS A 31 -1.38 4.86 16.83
C CYS A 31 -0.04 4.51 17.48
N ALA A 32 -0.05 4.27 18.78
CA ALA A 32 1.07 3.68 19.51
C ALA A 32 1.23 2.19 19.14
N PRO A 33 2.39 1.56 19.42
CA PRO A 33 2.57 0.12 19.20
C PRO A 33 1.56 -0.77 19.96
N SER A 34 0.98 -0.27 21.06
CA SER A 34 -0.11 -0.95 21.78
C SER A 34 -1.45 -0.95 21.04
N GLY A 35 -1.56 -0.20 19.94
CA GLY A 35 -2.80 0.06 19.22
C GLY A 35 -3.58 1.26 19.73
N ALA A 36 -3.16 1.91 20.82
CA ALA A 36 -3.84 3.10 21.34
C ALA A 36 -3.71 4.29 20.38
N VAL A 37 -4.81 4.99 20.10
CA VAL A 37 -4.80 6.23 19.32
C VAL A 37 -4.18 7.35 20.15
N VAL A 38 -3.07 7.90 19.66
CA VAL A 38 -2.33 9.02 20.29
C VAL A 38 -2.88 10.36 19.83
N ALA A 39 -3.25 10.45 18.56
CA ALA A 39 -3.86 11.64 17.97
C ALA A 39 -4.69 11.25 16.75
N ALA A 40 -5.76 11.99 16.47
CA ALA A 40 -6.61 11.77 15.31
C ALA A 40 -7.35 13.05 14.90
N ALA A 41 -7.77 13.12 13.64
CA ALA A 41 -8.70 14.13 13.17
C ALA A 41 -9.58 13.60 12.03
N GLY A 42 -10.81 14.11 11.94
CA GLY A 42 -11.83 13.63 11.01
C GLY A 42 -12.53 12.35 11.49
N ASP A 43 -13.32 11.75 10.62
CA ASP A 43 -14.08 10.52 10.89
C ASP A 43 -13.21 9.27 10.66
N VAL A 44 -12.38 8.94 11.65
CA VAL A 44 -11.45 7.80 11.62
C VAL A 44 -12.14 6.44 11.79
N GLU A 45 -13.38 6.42 12.28
CA GLU A 45 -14.20 5.22 12.46
C GLU A 45 -15.01 4.88 11.19
N ARG A 46 -15.03 5.79 10.22
CA ARG A 46 -15.71 5.57 8.94
C ARG A 46 -15.17 4.33 8.25
N ARG A 47 -16.08 3.41 7.92
CA ARG A 47 -15.75 2.26 7.08
C ARG A 47 -15.54 2.70 5.64
N PHE A 48 -14.46 2.23 5.03
CA PHE A 48 -14.17 2.41 3.61
C PHE A 48 -13.50 1.15 3.05
N LEU A 49 -13.53 1.02 1.73
CA LEU A 49 -12.77 -0.03 1.04
C LEU A 49 -11.35 0.51 0.77
N PRO A 50 -10.29 -0.05 1.40
CA PRO A 50 -8.94 0.52 1.36
C PRO A 50 -8.26 0.44 -0.01
N ARG A 51 -8.88 -0.23 -1.00
CA ARG A 51 -8.31 -0.54 -2.32
C ARG A 51 -6.86 -1.02 -2.16
N SER A 52 -5.94 -0.45 -2.94
CA SER A 52 -4.53 -0.78 -2.94
C SER A 52 -3.77 -0.53 -1.62
N ALA A 53 -4.34 0.21 -0.65
CA ALA A 53 -3.68 0.46 0.63
C ALA A 53 -3.56 -0.80 1.49
N ILE A 54 -4.33 -1.86 1.21
CA ILE A 54 -4.32 -3.11 1.99
C ILE A 54 -3.18 -4.07 1.59
N LYS A 55 -2.36 -3.75 0.59
CA LYS A 55 -1.30 -4.66 0.10
C LYS A 55 -0.25 -5.03 1.15
N LEU A 56 -0.02 -4.16 2.13
CA LEU A 56 0.83 -4.51 3.28
C LEU A 56 0.32 -5.78 3.98
N PHE A 57 -1.00 -5.95 4.10
CA PHE A 57 -1.58 -7.16 4.68
C PHE A 57 -1.42 -8.40 3.80
N GLN A 58 -1.18 -8.24 2.49
CA GLN A 58 -0.85 -9.36 1.61
C GLN A 58 0.61 -9.81 1.80
N ALA A 59 1.52 -8.88 2.09
CA ALA A 59 2.92 -9.18 2.39
C ALA A 59 3.14 -9.66 3.83
N LEU A 60 2.27 -9.27 4.77
CA LEU A 60 2.41 -9.57 6.19
C LEU A 60 2.57 -11.09 6.50
N PRO A 61 1.77 -12.01 5.93
CA PRO A 61 1.94 -13.44 6.19
C PRO A 61 3.31 -13.99 5.76
N MET A 62 3.91 -13.44 4.69
CA MET A 62 5.24 -13.83 4.23
C MET A 62 6.33 -13.43 5.24
N VAL A 63 6.14 -12.31 5.94
CA VAL A 63 7.06 -11.83 6.98
C VAL A 63 6.81 -12.58 8.29
N GLU A 64 5.56 -12.64 8.76
CA GLU A 64 5.20 -13.26 10.04
C GLU A 64 5.48 -14.77 10.10
N SER A 65 5.41 -15.46 8.95
CA SER A 65 5.77 -16.87 8.85
C SER A 65 7.27 -17.15 8.86
N GLY A 66 8.11 -16.11 8.81
CA GLY A 66 9.57 -16.24 8.67
C GLY A 66 10.04 -16.59 7.25
N ALA A 67 9.12 -16.71 6.27
CA ALA A 67 9.49 -17.01 4.88
C ALA A 67 10.40 -15.93 4.28
N ALA A 68 10.16 -14.66 4.62
CA ALA A 68 11.03 -13.56 4.20
C ALA A 68 12.49 -13.74 4.67
N ASP A 69 12.69 -14.20 5.90
CA ASP A 69 14.03 -14.41 6.49
C ASP A 69 14.72 -15.64 5.91
N VAL A 70 14.00 -16.77 5.82
CA VAL A 70 14.50 -18.03 5.23
C VAL A 70 14.95 -17.80 3.79
N ARG A 71 14.21 -16.97 3.05
CA ARG A 71 14.52 -16.62 1.65
C ARG A 71 15.40 -15.38 1.51
N ARG A 72 15.86 -14.80 2.63
CA ARG A 72 16.75 -13.62 2.68
C ARG A 72 16.28 -12.48 1.77
N LEU A 73 15.00 -12.14 1.85
CA LEU A 73 14.43 -11.08 1.04
C LEU A 73 15.06 -9.74 1.40
N ASP A 74 15.55 -9.04 0.40
CA ASP A 74 16.05 -7.69 0.57
C ASP A 74 14.91 -6.67 0.59
N ALA A 75 15.25 -5.41 0.88
CA ALA A 75 14.28 -4.32 0.88
C ALA A 75 13.56 -4.15 -0.47
N ARG A 76 14.18 -4.54 -1.59
CA ARG A 76 13.58 -4.43 -2.92
C ARG A 76 12.46 -5.45 -3.12
N ARG A 77 12.66 -6.70 -2.69
CA ARG A 77 11.65 -7.76 -2.76
C ARG A 77 10.52 -7.54 -1.77
N LEU A 78 10.83 -7.04 -0.57
CA LEU A 78 9.79 -6.61 0.38
C LEU A 78 8.97 -5.45 -0.17
N ALA A 79 9.62 -4.43 -0.76
CA ALA A 79 8.92 -3.35 -1.43
C ALA A 79 8.04 -3.86 -2.59
N LEU A 80 8.54 -4.84 -3.37
CA LEU A 80 7.78 -5.47 -4.45
C LEU A 80 6.50 -6.19 -3.95
N ALA A 81 6.57 -6.82 -2.77
CA ALA A 81 5.41 -7.49 -2.18
C ALA A 81 4.37 -6.50 -1.62
N CYS A 82 4.81 -5.33 -1.14
CA CYS A 82 3.95 -4.36 -0.45
C CYS A 82 3.30 -3.32 -1.37
N ALA A 83 3.77 -3.14 -2.60
CA ALA A 83 3.41 -1.98 -3.42
C ALA A 83 2.45 -2.28 -4.58
N SER A 84 1.86 -1.21 -5.10
CA SER A 84 1.08 -1.26 -6.35
C SER A 84 2.01 -0.96 -7.50
N HIS A 85 2.49 -2.00 -8.18
CA HIS A 85 3.42 -1.83 -9.30
C HIS A 85 2.66 -1.53 -10.60
N GLN A 86 3.30 -0.75 -11.47
CA GLN A 86 2.82 -0.45 -12.83
C GLN A 86 3.29 -1.48 -13.87
N GLY A 87 3.88 -2.60 -13.42
CA GLY A 87 4.40 -3.63 -14.31
C GLY A 87 5.63 -3.22 -15.13
N SER A 88 6.32 -2.14 -14.73
CA SER A 88 7.55 -1.69 -15.42
C SER A 88 8.57 -2.81 -15.58
N ARG A 89 9.48 -2.66 -16.56
CA ARG A 89 10.55 -3.63 -16.83
C ARG A 89 11.36 -3.99 -15.58
N ALA A 90 11.62 -3.02 -14.70
CA ALA A 90 12.34 -3.25 -13.45
C ALA A 90 11.56 -4.15 -12.48
N HIS A 91 10.24 -3.93 -12.33
CA HIS A 91 9.39 -4.79 -11.50
C HIS A 91 9.31 -6.21 -12.07
N ALA A 92 9.10 -6.34 -13.38
CA ALA A 92 9.02 -7.62 -14.06
C ALA A 92 10.34 -8.42 -13.95
N ALA A 93 11.48 -7.76 -14.12
CA ALA A 93 12.79 -8.39 -13.99
C ALA A 93 13.05 -8.88 -12.55
N LEU A 94 12.68 -8.10 -11.53
CA LEU A 94 12.82 -8.50 -10.13
C LEU A 94 11.91 -9.68 -9.79
N ALA A 95 10.66 -9.65 -10.25
CA ALA A 95 9.70 -10.75 -10.06
C ALA A 95 10.19 -12.04 -10.74
N ALA A 96 10.66 -11.95 -11.98
CA ALA A 96 11.18 -13.10 -12.74
C ALA A 96 12.42 -13.71 -12.08
N ALA A 97 13.37 -12.88 -11.63
CA ALA A 97 14.55 -13.36 -10.91
C ALA A 97 14.17 -14.09 -9.62
N TRP A 98 13.22 -13.53 -8.87
CA TRP A 98 12.75 -14.14 -7.63
C TRP A 98 11.98 -15.45 -7.87
N LEU A 99 11.12 -15.53 -8.89
CA LEU A 99 10.48 -16.79 -9.29
C LEU A 99 11.51 -17.87 -9.65
N GLY A 100 12.55 -17.51 -10.41
CA GLY A 100 13.62 -18.42 -10.82
C GLY A 100 14.39 -19.02 -9.63
N GLU A 101 14.63 -18.24 -8.57
CA GLU A 101 15.23 -18.75 -7.32
C GLU A 101 14.38 -19.80 -6.62
N MET A 102 13.09 -19.88 -6.94
CA MET A 102 12.14 -20.86 -6.40
C MET A 102 11.92 -22.04 -7.33
N GLY A 103 12.61 -22.07 -8.49
CA GLY A 103 12.34 -23.05 -9.54
C GLY A 103 10.99 -22.83 -10.24
N LEU A 104 10.43 -21.61 -10.13
CA LEU A 104 9.17 -21.22 -10.75
C LEU A 104 9.42 -20.31 -11.96
N GLY A 105 8.41 -20.17 -12.81
CA GLY A 105 8.39 -19.25 -13.94
C GLY A 105 7.05 -18.54 -14.10
N GLU A 106 6.94 -17.76 -15.17
CA GLU A 106 5.75 -16.95 -15.48
C GLU A 106 4.47 -17.81 -15.54
N ARG A 107 4.55 -19.06 -16.02
CA ARG A 107 3.41 -19.96 -16.13
C ARG A 107 2.84 -20.41 -14.78
N ASP A 108 3.62 -20.29 -13.72
CA ASP A 108 3.19 -20.61 -12.35
C ASP A 108 2.44 -19.45 -11.71
N LEU A 109 2.47 -18.25 -12.33
CA LEU A 109 1.63 -17.14 -11.93
C LEU A 109 0.18 -17.48 -12.28
N MET A 110 -0.65 -17.68 -11.25
CA MET A 110 -2.10 -17.92 -11.39
C MET A 110 -2.88 -16.64 -11.73
N CYS A 111 -2.21 -15.64 -12.31
CA CYS A 111 -2.81 -14.39 -12.74
C CYS A 111 -2.64 -14.24 -14.26
N GLY A 112 -3.62 -13.63 -14.93
CA GLY A 112 -3.50 -13.30 -16.35
C GLY A 112 -2.43 -12.24 -16.62
N ALA A 113 -2.07 -12.07 -17.89
CA ALA A 113 -1.14 -11.04 -18.33
C ALA A 113 -1.74 -9.63 -18.18
N GLN A 114 -0.91 -8.68 -17.71
CA GLN A 114 -1.23 -7.25 -17.66
C GLN A 114 -0.15 -6.47 -18.42
N ALA A 115 -0.56 -5.59 -19.34
CA ALA A 115 0.37 -4.72 -20.06
C ALA A 115 0.99 -3.67 -19.10
N PRO A 116 2.30 -3.37 -19.23
CA PRO A 116 2.93 -2.26 -18.51
C PRO A 116 2.26 -0.92 -18.86
N SER A 117 2.24 0.02 -17.91
CA SER A 117 1.62 1.34 -18.07
C SER A 117 2.61 2.52 -18.04
N ASP A 118 3.91 2.25 -18.15
CA ASP A 118 5.00 3.22 -18.22
C ASP A 118 5.56 3.46 -19.63
#